data_AF-A0A3M1DQX1-F1
#
_entry.id   AF-A0A3M1DQX1-F1
#
_cell.length_a   1.000
_cell.length_b   1.000
_cell.length_c   1.000
_cell.angle_alpha   90.00
_cell.angle_beta   90.00
_cell.angle_gamma   90.00
#
_symmetry.space_group_name_H-M   'P 1'
#
loop_
_entity.id
_entity.type
_entity.pdbx_description
1 polymer ?
#
loop_
_entity_poly.entity_id
_entity_poly.type
_entity_poly.pdbx_seq_one_letter_code
_entity_poly.pdbx_strand_id
1 'polypeptide(L)'
;MSPDEAAVHPQRNVLYRAVGQQGPLEVDTFRCSLVPGEVLLLCTDGLWEMVPEEEIVRTVADAPSAQAACEQLVQKANRAGGKDNITVIIVAPPDSSKE
;
A
#
# COMPACT_ATOMS: atom_id res chain seq x y z
N MET A 1 1.04 7.83 -22.64
CA MET A 1 2.08 7.07 -21.90
C MET A 1 1.51 5.71 -21.58
N SER A 2 2.23 4.65 -21.88
CA SER A 2 1.91 3.32 -21.37
C SER A 2 2.19 3.23 -19.85
N PRO A 3 1.66 2.21 -19.14
CA PRO A 3 2.01 1.97 -17.73
C PRO A 3 3.51 1.86 -17.49
N ASP A 4 4.23 1.19 -18.39
CA ASP A 4 5.69 1.04 -18.31
C ASP A 4 6.42 2.38 -18.48
N GLU A 5 5.95 3.24 -19.38
CA GLU A 5 6.49 4.60 -19.56
C GLU A 5 6.21 5.50 -18.35
N ALA A 6 5.07 5.30 -17.66
CA ALA A 6 4.72 6.04 -16.46
C ALA A 6 5.63 5.70 -15.27
N ALA A 7 5.99 4.42 -15.11
CA ALA A 7 6.84 3.96 -14.01
C ALA A 7 8.25 4.58 -14.01
N VAL A 8 8.77 4.95 -15.18
CA VAL A 8 10.11 5.54 -15.35
C VAL A 8 10.10 7.05 -15.64
N HIS A 9 8.92 7.69 -15.60
CA HIS A 9 8.80 9.09 -15.96
C HIS A 9 9.50 10.02 -14.94
N PRO A 10 10.23 11.06 -15.37
CA PRO A 10 10.93 11.99 -14.47
C PRO A 10 10.00 12.71 -13.47
N GLN A 11 8.72 12.84 -13.81
CA GLN A 11 7.69 13.49 -13.00
C GLN A 11 6.67 12.51 -12.40
N ARG A 12 7.00 11.22 -12.27
CA ARG A 12 6.06 10.22 -11.77
C ARG A 12 5.53 10.50 -10.34
N ASN A 13 6.29 11.26 -9.55
CA ASN A 13 5.92 11.66 -8.18
C ASN A 13 5.17 13.00 -8.09
N VAL A 14 4.80 13.62 -9.23
CA VAL A 14 4.06 14.89 -9.23
C VAL A 14 2.59 14.63 -8.92
N LEU A 15 2.12 15.15 -7.78
CA LEU A 15 0.73 15.08 -7.36
C LEU A 15 -0.08 16.26 -7.90
N TYR A 16 -1.19 15.97 -8.58
CA TYR A 16 -2.12 16.98 -9.09
C TYR A 16 -3.18 17.40 -8.07
N ARG A 17 -3.41 16.60 -7.02
CA ARG A 17 -4.35 16.88 -5.93
C ARG A 17 -3.64 16.63 -4.61
N ALA A 18 -3.63 17.62 -3.73
CA ALA A 18 -3.10 17.50 -2.38
C ALA A 18 -3.87 18.38 -1.40
N VAL A 19 -4.02 17.92 -0.15
CA VAL A 19 -4.58 18.72 0.92
C VAL A 19 -3.70 19.96 1.14
N GLY A 20 -4.31 21.14 1.18
CA GLY A 20 -3.61 22.42 1.36
C GLY A 20 -3.24 23.15 0.06
N GLN A 21 -3.50 22.57 -1.12
CA GLN A 21 -3.44 23.32 -2.38
C GLN A 21 -4.61 24.31 -2.50
N GLN A 22 -4.38 25.40 -3.24
CA GLN A 22 -5.40 26.41 -3.51
C GLN A 22 -6.45 25.86 -4.47
N GLY A 23 -7.73 26.06 -4.15
CA GLY A 23 -8.86 25.62 -4.97
C GLY A 23 -9.68 24.51 -4.30
N PRO A 24 -10.77 24.07 -4.96
CA PRO A 24 -11.59 22.98 -4.45
C PRO A 24 -10.82 21.65 -4.49
N LEU A 25 -10.83 20.92 -3.38
CA LEU A 25 -10.28 19.57 -3.30
C LEU A 25 -11.40 18.56 -3.57
N GLU A 26 -11.31 17.87 -4.69
CA GLU A 26 -12.16 16.71 -4.98
C GLU A 26 -11.55 15.44 -4.37
N VAL A 27 -12.30 14.81 -3.48
CA VAL A 27 -11.89 13.59 -2.77
C VAL A 27 -12.62 12.38 -3.36
N ASP A 28 -11.86 11.37 -3.76
CA ASP A 28 -12.42 10.10 -4.20
C ASP A 28 -12.84 9.28 -2.98
N THR A 29 -14.08 8.77 -3.00
CA THR A 29 -14.61 7.95 -1.91
C THR A 29 -14.96 6.56 -2.43
N PHE A 30 -14.51 5.55 -1.70
CA PHE A 30 -14.75 4.15 -2.02
C PHE A 30 -15.34 3.45 -0.81
N ARG A 31 -16.23 2.49 -1.05
CA ARG A 31 -16.79 1.63 -0.02
C ARG A 31 -16.59 0.17 -0.43
N CYS A 32 -15.97 -0.61 0.44
CA CYS A 32 -15.81 -2.04 0.29
C CYS A 32 -16.27 -2.75 1.57
N SER A 33 -16.66 -4.02 1.42
CA SER A 33 -16.91 -4.94 2.52
C SER A 33 -15.79 -5.97 2.52
N LEU A 34 -15.23 -6.27 3.70
CA LEU A 34 -14.22 -7.31 3.87
C LEU A 34 -14.88 -8.57 4.43
N VAL A 35 -14.64 -9.71 3.80
CA VAL A 35 -15.04 -11.02 4.34
C VAL A 35 -13.86 -11.72 5.02
N PRO A 36 -14.09 -12.73 5.89
CA PRO A 36 -13.00 -13.49 6.50
C PRO A 36 -12.01 -14.02 5.45
N GLY A 37 -10.71 -13.82 5.71
CA GLY A 37 -9.62 -14.15 4.78
C GLY A 37 -9.23 -13.02 3.82
N GLU A 38 -10.00 -11.93 3.74
CA GLU A 38 -9.63 -10.73 3.00
C GLU A 38 -8.93 -9.69 3.89
N VAL A 39 -8.13 -8.86 3.25
CA VAL A 39 -7.35 -7.80 3.91
C VAL A 39 -7.42 -6.53 3.10
N LEU A 40 -7.57 -5.40 3.78
CA LEU A 40 -7.37 -4.08 3.20
C LEU A 40 -5.96 -3.59 3.55
N LEU A 41 -5.14 -3.37 2.54
CA LEU A 41 -3.83 -2.76 2.67
C LEU A 41 -3.88 -1.31 2.18
N LEU A 42 -3.46 -0.38 3.03
CA LEU A 42 -3.18 1.01 2.65
C LEU A 42 -1.68 1.25 2.80
N CYS A 43 -1.06 1.85 1.80
CA CYS A 43 0.37 2.16 1.84
C CYS A 43 0.70 3.47 1.10
N THR A 44 1.89 3.99 1.38
CA THR A 44 2.51 5.04 0.58
C THR A 44 3.23 4.45 -0.64
N ASP A 45 3.54 5.30 -1.61
CA ASP A 45 4.39 4.98 -2.77
C ASP A 45 5.77 4.45 -2.39
N GLY A 46 6.32 4.90 -1.26
CA GLY A 46 7.54 4.31 -0.69
C GLY A 46 7.51 2.78 -0.52
N LEU A 47 6.33 2.15 -0.40
CA LEU A 47 6.22 0.69 -0.41
C LEU A 47 6.23 0.11 -1.83
N TRP A 48 5.23 0.45 -2.65
CA TRP A 48 4.99 -0.23 -3.93
C TRP A 48 6.00 0.14 -5.02
N GLU A 49 6.74 1.26 -4.87
CA GLU A 49 7.89 1.53 -5.73
C GLU A 49 9.10 0.61 -5.44
N MET A 50 9.17 0.05 -4.22
CA MET A 50 10.31 -0.76 -3.77
C MET A 50 10.01 -2.26 -3.78
N VAL A 51 8.75 -2.64 -3.56
CA VAL A 51 8.32 -4.04 -3.42
C VAL A 51 7.26 -4.34 -4.49
N PRO A 52 7.51 -5.33 -5.38
CA PRO A 52 6.53 -5.73 -6.39
C PRO A 52 5.21 -6.23 -5.77
N GLU A 53 4.10 -6.01 -6.48
CA GLU A 53 2.75 -6.36 -5.99
C GLU A 53 2.63 -7.84 -5.59
N GLU A 54 3.21 -8.76 -6.37
CA GLU A 54 3.16 -10.19 -6.06
C GLU A 54 3.89 -10.53 -4.75
N GLU A 55 4.95 -9.79 -4.44
CA GLU A 55 5.68 -9.95 -3.18
C GLU A 55 4.92 -9.32 -2.01
N ILE A 56 4.21 -8.22 -2.23
CA ILE A 56 3.30 -7.64 -1.25
C ILE A 56 2.23 -8.67 -0.88
N VAL A 57 1.52 -9.21 -1.87
CA VAL A 57 0.45 -10.20 -1.68
C VAL A 57 0.97 -11.43 -0.92
N ARG A 58 2.11 -12.00 -1.34
CA ARG A 58 2.73 -13.15 -0.66
C ARG A 58 3.10 -12.82 0.79
N THR A 59 3.72 -11.68 1.04
CA THR A 59 4.13 -11.27 2.38
C THR A 59 2.93 -11.13 3.31
N VAL A 60 1.82 -10.59 2.80
CA VAL A 60 0.59 -10.45 3.58
C VAL A 60 -0.07 -11.82 3.84
N ALA A 61 -0.09 -12.70 2.85
CA ALA A 61 -0.70 -14.03 2.97
C ALA A 61 0.08 -14.99 3.91
N ASP A 62 1.42 -14.91 3.90
CA ASP A 62 2.28 -15.83 4.65
C ASP A 62 2.56 -15.35 6.09
N ALA A 63 2.27 -14.07 6.39
CA ALA A 63 2.56 -13.50 7.70
C ALA A 63 1.61 -14.05 8.78
N PRO A 64 2.12 -14.30 10.01
CA PRO A 64 1.31 -14.84 11.09
C PRO A 64 0.33 -13.83 11.71
N SER A 65 0.45 -12.54 11.37
CA SER A 65 -0.46 -11.48 11.82
C SER A 65 -0.34 -10.24 10.91
N ALA A 66 -1.36 -9.37 10.94
CA ALA A 66 -1.33 -8.09 10.23
C ALA A 66 -0.14 -7.22 10.65
N GLN A 67 0.20 -7.21 11.94
CA GLN A 67 1.37 -6.48 12.44
C GLN A 67 2.68 -7.05 11.87
N ALA A 68 2.83 -8.38 11.85
CA ALA A 68 4.01 -9.02 11.27
C ALA A 68 4.11 -8.77 9.76
N ALA A 69 2.99 -8.75 9.04
CA ALA A 69 2.95 -8.39 7.62
C ALA A 69 3.45 -6.96 7.40
N CYS A 70 2.94 -5.98 8.15
CA CYS A 70 3.40 -4.59 8.08
C CYS A 70 4.91 -4.48 8.31
N GLU A 71 5.43 -5.12 9.35
CA GLU A 71 6.87 -5.09 9.67
C GLU A 71 7.71 -5.71 8.55
N GLN A 72 7.29 -6.85 8.00
CA GLN A 72 8.00 -7.52 6.91
C GLN A 72 7.99 -6.67 5.63
N LEU A 73 6.86 -6.05 5.28
CA LEU A 73 6.74 -5.15 4.12
C LEU A 73 7.67 -3.94 4.25
N VAL A 74 7.67 -3.28 5.41
CA VAL A 74 8.56 -2.15 5.68
C VAL A 74 10.03 -2.58 5.60
N GLN A 75 10.38 -3.74 6.14
CA GLN A 75 11.74 -4.27 6.05
C GLN A 75 12.16 -4.58 4.61
N LYS A 76 11.27 -5.17 3.81
CA LYS A 76 11.53 -5.47 2.40
C LYS A 76 11.78 -4.18 1.61
N ALA A 77 10.93 -3.17 1.75
CA ALA A 77 11.10 -1.89 1.09
C ALA A 77 12.41 -1.19 1.49
N ASN A 78 12.76 -1.21 2.77
CA ASN A 78 14.04 -0.69 3.25
C ASN A 78 15.24 -1.44 2.65
N ARG A 79 15.18 -2.77 2.55
CA ARG A 79 16.25 -3.60 1.95
C ARG A 79 16.39 -3.38 0.44
N ALA A 80 15.29 -3.06 -0.24
CA ALA A 80 15.28 -2.72 -1.66
C ALA A 80 15.83 -1.32 -1.97
N GLY A 81 16.12 -0.52 -0.93
CA GLY A 81 16.83 0.76 -1.04
C GLY A 81 16.25 1.87 -0.16
N GLY A 82 14.99 1.75 0.29
CA GLY A 82 14.38 2.69 1.24
C GLY A 82 14.44 4.14 0.78
N LYS A 83 14.10 4.41 -0.50
CA LYS A 83 14.31 5.73 -1.11
C LYS A 83 13.33 6.81 -0.65
N ASP A 84 12.24 6.42 0.02
CA ASP A 84 11.21 7.32 0.53
C ASP A 84 10.64 6.80 1.86
N ASN A 85 9.79 7.60 2.51
CA ASN A 85 9.07 7.22 3.70
C ASN A 85 8.05 6.12 3.41
N ILE A 86 8.18 5.02 4.15
CA ILE A 86 7.33 3.84 4.00
C ILE A 86 6.31 3.84 5.14
N THR A 87 5.03 3.85 4.80
CA THR A 87 3.93 3.67 5.75
C THR A 87 3.01 2.56 5.24
N VAL A 88 2.59 1.66 6.13
CA VAL A 88 1.71 0.53 5.81
C VAL A 88 0.66 0.37 6.92
N ILE A 89 -0.59 0.17 6.51
CA ILE A 89 -1.71 -0.16 7.40
C ILE A 89 -2.40 -1.39 6.80
N ILE A 90 -2.61 -2.42 7.61
CA ILE A 90 -3.39 -3.60 7.24
C ILE A 90 -4.59 -3.72 8.17
N VAL A 91 -5.77 -3.84 7.58
CA VAL A 91 -7.02 -4.12 8.28
C VAL A 91 -7.55 -5.46 7.81
N ALA A 92 -7.77 -6.38 8.75
CA ALA A 92 -8.38 -7.67 8.49
C ALA A 92 -9.60 -7.83 9.42
N PRO A 93 -10.71 -8.41 8.93
CA PRO A 93 -11.80 -8.81 9.81
C PRO A 93 -11.32 -9.92 10.76
N PRO A 94 -11.88 -10.00 11.97
CA PRO A 94 -11.57 -11.09 12.89
C PRO A 94 -11.94 -12.43 12.26
N ASP A 95 -11.13 -13.45 12.52
CA ASP A 95 -11.45 -14.81 12.08
C ASP A 95 -12.80 -15.25 12.69
N SER A 96 -13.74 -15.62 11.83
CA SER A 96 -15.03 -16.21 12.20
C SER A 96 -14.93 -17.63 12.78
N SER A 97 -13.72 -18.10 13.08
CA SER A 97 -13.41 -19.44 13.60
C SER A 97 -13.24 -19.48 15.12
N LYS A 98 -13.49 -18.36 15.82
CA LYS A 98 -13.50 -18.29 17.29
C LYS A 98 -14.85 -17.78 17.78
N GLU A 99 -15.86 -18.64 17.70
CA GLU A 99 -17.02 -18.65 18.59
C GLU A 99 -17.10 -20.02 19.28
#